data_AF-A0A947F884-F1
#
_entry.id   AF-A0A947F884-F1
#
_cell.length_a   1.000
_cell.length_b   1.000
_cell.length_c   1.000
_cell.angle_alpha   90.00
_cell.angle_beta   90.00
_cell.angle_gamma   90.00
#
_symmetry.space_group_name_H-M   'P 1'
#
loop_
_entity.id
_entity.type
_entity.pdbx_description
1 polymer ?
#
loop_
_entity_poly.entity_id
_entity_poly.type
_entity_poly.pdbx_seq_one_letter_code
_entity_poly.pdbx_strand_id
1 'polypeptide(L)' 'MHYIDIIFRSVFIENLPLSFFLGMCTFLAISKQVKAALGLGLAVLVLTAITVPINNLVLNHLLRGGALEWLGQP' A
#
# COMPACT_ATOMS: atom_id res chain seq x y z
N MET A 1 26.65 8.22 -3.25
CA MET A 1 25.67 9.19 -2.71
C MET A 1 24.72 9.74 -3.77
N HIS A 2 25.16 10.07 -4.99
CA HIS A 2 24.28 10.69 -5.99
C HIS A 2 23.02 9.86 -6.33
N TYR A 3 23.16 8.54 -6.55
CA TYR A 3 22.03 7.64 -6.90
C TYR A 3 20.94 7.52 -5.82
N ILE A 4 21.31 7.57 -4.54
CA ILE A 4 20.33 7.49 -3.43
C ILE A 4 19.47 8.76 -3.40
N ASP A 5 20.08 9.91 -3.67
CA ASP A 5 19.41 11.21 -3.68
C ASP A 5 18.39 11.30 -4.83
N ILE A 6 18.74 10.86 -6.04
CA ILE A 6 17.82 10.80 -7.19
C ILE A 6 16.66 9.83 -6.93
N ILE A 7 16.92 8.67 -6.31
CA ILE A 7 15.86 7.70 -5.98
C ILE A 7 14.90 8.29 -4.92
N PHE A 8 15.42 8.87 -3.84
CA PHE A 8 14.57 9.50 -2.82
C PHE A 8 13.77 10.67 -3.39
N ARG A 9 14.42 11.51 -4.20
CA ARG A 9 13.78 12.66 -4.83
C ARG A 9 12.71 12.24 -5.83
N SER A 10 12.98 11.22 -6.64
CA SER A 10 12.02 10.75 -7.64
C SER A 10 10.82 10.01 -7.03
N VAL A 11 11.03 9.25 -5.93
CA VAL A 11 9.97 8.50 -5.25
C VAL A 11 9.06 9.39 -4.38
N PHE A 12 9.63 10.36 -3.65
CA PHE A 12 8.86 11.15 -2.67
C PHE A 12 8.52 12.58 -3.11
N ILE A 13 9.38 13.22 -3.90
CA ILE A 13 9.18 14.61 -4.34
C ILE A 13 8.52 14.68 -5.72
N GLU A 14 8.95 13.85 -6.67
CA GLU A 14 8.43 13.89 -8.04
C GLU A 14 7.25 12.92 -8.28
N ASN A 15 7.11 11.87 -7.46
CA ASN A 15 5.95 10.96 -7.46
C ASN A 15 4.93 11.33 -6.37
N LEU A 16 4.38 12.53 -6.49
CA LEU A 16 3.18 13.01 -5.76
C LEU A 16 1.98 12.04 -5.72
N PRO A 17 1.71 11.20 -6.74
CA PRO A 17 0.54 10.31 -6.72
C PRO A 17 0.56 9.28 -5.59
N LEU A 18 1.73 8.77 -5.18
CA LEU A 18 1.78 7.70 -4.17
C LEU A 18 1.37 8.20 -2.78
N SER A 19 1.74 9.43 -2.43
CA SER A 19 1.34 10.10 -1.17
C SER A 19 -0.11 10.60 -1.20
N PHE A 20 -0.64 10.93 -2.37
CA PHE A 20 -2.03 11.39 -2.50
C PHE A 20 -3.02 10.22 -2.59
N PHE A 21 -2.75 9.16 -3.37
CA PHE A 21 -3.72 8.11 -3.64
C PHE A 21 -3.98 7.14 -2.48
N LEU A 22 -3.03 6.93 -1.55
CA LEU A 22 -3.26 6.06 -0.39
C LEU A 22 -4.03 6.73 0.76
N GLY A 23 -4.34 8.03 0.66
CA GLY A 23 -4.79 8.77 1.84
C GLY A 23 -5.61 10.04 1.61
N MET A 24 -6.17 10.33 0.42
CA MET A 24 -6.85 11.62 0.20
C MET A 24 -7.90 11.98 1.27
N CYS A 25 -8.78 11.04 1.64
CA CYS A 25 -9.82 11.28 2.63
C CYS A 25 -9.27 11.40 4.06
N THR A 26 -8.31 10.56 4.45
CA THR A 26 -7.70 10.60 5.79
C THR A 26 -6.73 11.77 5.95
N PHE A 27 -6.03 12.16 4.89
CA PHE A 27 -5.16 13.33 4.83
C PHE A 27 -5.96 14.62 4.96
N LEU A 28 -7.07 14.76 4.21
CA LEU A 28 -7.95 15.94 4.32
C LEU A 28 -8.55 16.08 5.73
N ALA A 29 -8.88 14.97 6.40
CA ALA A 29 -9.45 14.99 7.76
C ALA A 29 -8.42 15.30 8.86
N ILE A 30 -7.16 14.89 8.70
CA ILE A 30 -6.15 14.90 9.77
C ILE A 30 -4.98 15.88 9.48
N SER A 31 -4.98 16.61 8.36
CA SER A 31 -3.86 17.49 7.96
C SER A 31 -3.42 18.53 9.00
N LYS A 32 -4.32 18.96 9.90
CA LYS A 32 -4.04 19.94 10.96
C LYS A 32 -3.47 19.33 12.25
N GLN A 33 -3.54 18.01 12.43
CA GLN A 33 -3.19 17.30 13.67
C GLN A 33 -2.05 16.30 13.44
N VAL A 34 -0.81 16.78 13.52
CA VAL A 34 0.41 15.98 13.23
C VAL A 34 0.52 14.72 14.09
N LYS A 35 0.14 14.79 15.37
CA LYS A 35 0.17 13.63 16.28
C LYS A 35 -0.77 12.51 15.83
N ALA A 36 -1.96 12.86 15.32
CA ALA A 36 -2.92 11.88 14.81
C ALA A 36 -2.50 11.33 13.43
N ALA A 37 -1.90 12.16 12.58
CA ALA A 37 -1.40 11.75 11.26
C ALA A 37 -0.31 10.67 11.38
N LEU A 38 0.59 10.79 12.35
CA LEU A 38 1.65 9.80 12.59
C LEU A 38 1.08 8.44 13.04
N GLY A 39 0.11 8.44 13.96
CA GLY A 39 -0.54 7.21 14.43
C GLY A 39 -1.32 6.50 13.33
N LEU A 40 -2.04 7.27 12.50
CA LEU A 40 -2.77 6.72 11.36
C LEU A 40 -1.82 6.16 10.29
N GLY A 41 -0.73 6.88 9.98
CA GLY A 41 0.27 6.42 9.02
C GLY A 41 0.92 5.10 9.42
N LEU A 42 1.23 4.92 10.70
CA LEU A 42 1.76 3.66 11.23
C LEU A 42 0.74 2.52 11.10
N ALA A 43 -0.52 2.78 11.44
CA ALA A 43 -1.59 1.78 11.35
C ALA A 43 -1.79 1.30 9.90
N VAL A 44 -1.81 2.21 8.93
CA VAL A 44 -1.94 1.87 7.51
C VAL A 44 -0.72 1.11 6.99
N LEU A 45 0.51 1.50 7.37
CA LEU A 45 1.72 0.78 7.00
C LEU A 45 1.67 -0.70 7.45
N VAL A 46 1.30 -0.93 8.70
CA VAL A 46 1.18 -2.29 9.26
C VAL A 46 0.09 -3.08 8.55
N LEU A 47 -1.09 -2.46 8.34
CA LEU A 47 -2.20 -3.13 7.67
C LEU A 47 -1.83 -3.53 6.24
N THR A 48 -1.18 -2.62 5.50
CA THR A 48 -0.80 -2.85 4.10
C THR A 48 0.30 -3.92 3.99
N ALA A 49 1.25 -3.94 4.93
CA ALA A 49 2.28 -4.96 5.01
C ALA A 49 1.72 -6.38 5.23
N ILE A 50 0.56 -6.50 5.88
CA ILE A 50 -0.11 -7.78 6.16
C ILE A 50 -1.10 -8.13 5.03
N THR A 51 -1.89 -7.16 4.57
CA THR A 51 -2.94 -7.40 3.55
C THR A 51 -2.38 -7.68 2.16
N VAL A 52 -1.26 -7.06 1.77
CA VAL A 52 -0.62 -7.32 0.45
C VAL A 52 -0.16 -8.79 0.29
N PRO A 53 0.61 -9.39 1.21
CA PRO A 53 1.01 -10.79 1.08
C PRO A 53 -0.17 -11.75 1.20
N ILE A 54 -1.15 -11.44 2.06
CA ILE A 54 -2.38 -12.23 2.16
C ILE A 54 -3.14 -12.20 0.83
N ASN A 55 -3.31 -11.03 0.22
CA ASN A 55 -4.00 -10.90 -1.06
C ASN A 55 -3.24 -11.60 -2.19
N ASN A 56 -1.90 -11.59 -2.18
CA ASN A 56 -1.10 -12.34 -3.14
C ASN A 56 -1.28 -13.87 -2.96
N LEU A 57 -1.31 -14.34 -1.71
CA LEU A 57 -1.60 -15.76 -1.42
C LEU A 57 -2.99 -16.14 -1.93
N VAL A 58 -4.01 -15.32 -1.65
CA VAL A 58 -5.38 -15.56 -2.12
C VAL A 58 -5.46 -15.51 -3.65
N LEU A 59 -4.81 -14.55 -4.30
CA LEU A 59 -4.82 -14.46 -5.76
C LEU A 59 -4.18 -15.70 -6.40
N ASN A 60 -3.07 -16.19 -5.84
CA ASN A 60 -2.35 -17.34 -6.38
C ASN A 60 -2.97 -18.70 -6.01
N HIS A 61 -3.71 -18.79 -4.89
CA HIS A 61 -4.35 -20.03 -4.43
C HIS A 61 -5.86 -20.12 -4.72
N LEU A 62 -6.56 -19.02 -4.98
CA LEU A 62 -8.02 -19.03 -5.23
C LEU A 62 -8.43 -18.47 -6.61
N LEU A 63 -7.75 -17.44 -7.16
CA LEU A 63 -8.27 -16.69 -8.33
C LEU A 63 -7.49 -16.89 -9.65
N ARG A 64 -6.25 -17.38 -9.61
CA ARG A 64 -5.45 -17.63 -10.82
C ARG A 64 -6.06 -18.82 -11.58
N GLY A 65 -6.26 -18.71 -12.90
CA GLY A 65 -6.83 -19.80 -13.71
C GLY A 65 -6.08 -21.11 -13.48
N GLY A 66 -6.78 -22.12 -12.93
CA GLY A 66 -6.22 -23.39 -12.44
C GLY A 66 -6.19 -23.56 -10.91
N ALA A 67 -6.44 -22.53 -10.10
CA ALA A 67 -6.36 -22.61 -8.64
C ALA A 67 -7.63 -23.18 -7.97
N LEU A 68 -8.77 -23.13 -8.65
CA LEU A 68 -10.04 -23.73 -8.22
C LEU A 68 -10.19 -25.20 -8.65
N GLU A 69 -9.17 -25.80 -9.27
CA GLU A 69 -9.15 -27.22 -9.62
C GLU A 69 -9.21 -28.13 -8.36
N TRP A 70 -8.71 -27.64 -7.23
CA TRP A 70 -8.82 -28.35 -5.94
C TRP A 70 -10.24 -28.32 -5.33
N LEU A 71 -11.11 -27.41 -5.80
CA LEU A 71 -12.53 -27.30 -5.43
C LEU A 71 -13.48 -27.86 -6.51
N GLY A 72 -12.95 -28.37 -7.64
CA GLY A 72 -13.74 -29.06 -8.67
C GLY A 72 -14.61 -28.17 -9.56
N GLN A 73 -14.35 -26.86 -9.62
CA GLN A 73 -14.98 -25.96 -10.58
C GLN A 73 -13.92 -25.44 -11.58
N PRO A 74 -14.24 -25.41 -12.90
CA PRO A 74 -13.27 -25.16 -13.97
C PRO A 74 -12.63 -23.76 -13.91
#